data_AF-A0A8H7CW26-F1
#
_entry.id   AF-A0A8H7CW26-F1
#
_cell.length_a   1.000
_cell.length_b   1.000
_cell.length_c   1.000
_cell.angle_alpha   90.00
_cell.angle_beta   90.00
_cell.angle_gamma   90.00
#
_symmetry.space_group_name_H-M   'P 1'
#
loop_
_entity.id
_entity.type
_entity.pdbx_description
1 polymer ?
#
loop_
_entity_poly.entity_id
_entity_poly.type
_entity_poly.pdbx_seq_one_letter_code
_entity_poly.pdbx_strand_id
1 'polypeptide(L)'
;MASSDSSSSSSSSSPLSGPEFYNARRAQWLTPTGPPRPPEPSSSRRKLEQVLSAPDALTNDDVWFGSVEKIWKGLGAGGRLKRRLPMRLVIKIIHSAWLRDQTWPAGAMAPEPDDELLLPDLPPAPIIQPASATSSGISTPWTLVGGPEGRGDEDEDERGAS
;
A
#
# COMPACT_ATOMS: atom_id res chain seq x y z
N MET A 1 55.43 39.34 -10.90
CA MET A 1 55.25 38.15 -11.76
C MET A 1 54.84 37.02 -10.81
N ALA A 2 53.53 36.78 -10.66
CA ALA A 2 52.79 35.67 -11.31
C ALA A 2 53.22 34.31 -10.72
N SER A 3 52.39 33.41 -10.18
CA SER A 3 50.94 33.22 -10.21
C SER A 3 50.51 32.27 -9.08
N SER A 4 49.22 32.36 -8.76
CA SER A 4 48.29 31.42 -8.12
C SER A 4 48.62 29.93 -8.13
N ASP A 5 48.15 29.21 -7.10
CA ASP A 5 47.20 28.13 -7.35
C ASP A 5 46.23 27.94 -6.16
N SER A 6 44.96 28.16 -6.45
CA SER A 6 43.81 27.94 -5.58
C SER A 6 43.21 26.61 -5.96
N SER A 7 43.08 25.68 -5.02
CA SER A 7 42.26 24.48 -5.22
C SER A 7 41.35 24.27 -4.02
N SER A 8 40.28 25.07 -3.98
CA SER A 8 39.11 24.83 -3.15
C SER A 8 38.32 23.68 -3.77
N SER A 9 38.36 22.50 -3.16
CA SER A 9 37.46 21.38 -3.48
C SER A 9 36.05 21.70 -2.99
N SER A 10 35.30 22.49 -3.75
CA SER A 10 33.86 22.60 -3.59
C SER A 10 33.22 21.27 -4.02
N SER A 11 32.92 20.43 -3.03
CA SER A 11 32.00 19.31 -3.19
C SER A 11 30.64 19.85 -3.65
N SER A 12 30.45 19.90 -4.97
CA SER A 12 29.21 20.32 -5.60
C SER A 12 28.11 19.31 -5.30
N SER A 13 27.39 19.50 -4.19
CA SER A 13 26.09 18.86 -3.96
C SER A 13 25.06 19.52 -4.89
N SER A 14 25.15 19.23 -6.18
CA SER A 14 24.08 19.58 -7.09
C SER A 14 22.85 18.77 -6.66
N PRO A 15 21.69 19.39 -6.37
CA PRO A 15 20.48 18.62 -6.11
C PRO A 15 20.29 17.72 -7.34
N LEU A 16 20.26 16.40 -7.12
CA LEU A 16 20.03 15.43 -8.17
C LEU A 16 18.84 15.93 -9.00
N SER A 17 19.03 16.13 -10.30
CA SER A 17 17.98 16.60 -11.20
C SER A 17 16.76 15.67 -11.09
N GLY A 18 15.55 16.14 -11.40
CA GLY A 18 14.32 15.35 -11.24
C GLY A 18 14.43 13.89 -11.74
N PRO A 19 14.94 13.64 -12.95
CA PRO A 19 15.17 12.28 -13.45
C PRO A 19 16.21 11.48 -12.65
N GLU A 20 17.34 12.09 -12.27
CA GLU A 20 18.38 11.44 -11.47
C GLU A 20 17.87 11.09 -10.06
N PHE A 21 17.09 11.98 -9.46
CA PHE A 21 16.43 11.73 -8.17
C PHE A 21 15.42 10.59 -8.27
N TYR A 22 14.62 10.55 -9.33
CA TYR A 22 13.68 9.46 -9.59
C TYR A 22 14.41 8.13 -9.78
N ASN A 23 15.48 8.10 -10.59
CA ASN A 23 16.27 6.90 -10.85
C ASN A 23 16.94 6.38 -9.57
N ALA A 24 17.53 7.26 -8.76
CA ALA A 24 18.14 6.90 -7.48
C ALA A 24 17.12 6.30 -6.50
N ARG A 25 15.94 6.92 -6.39
CA ARG A 25 14.85 6.42 -5.52
C ARG A 25 14.28 5.10 -6.05
N ARG A 26 14.09 4.98 -7.36
CA ARG A 26 13.61 3.75 -7.99
C ARG A 26 14.59 2.60 -7.76
N ALA A 27 15.89 2.85 -7.90
CA ALA A 27 16.92 1.85 -7.60
C ALA A 27 16.83 1.38 -6.15
N GLN A 28 16.62 2.30 -5.19
CA GLN A 28 16.41 1.95 -3.79
C GLN A 28 15.14 1.11 -3.55
N TRP A 29 14.03 1.43 -4.20
CA TRP A 29 12.77 0.68 -4.06
C TRP A 29 12.81 -0.70 -4.69
N LEU A 30 13.51 -0.84 -5.81
CA LEU A 30 13.63 -2.12 -6.53
C LEU A 30 14.72 -3.01 -5.95
N THR A 31 15.61 -2.48 -5.11
CA THR A 31 16.63 -3.29 -4.43
C THR A 31 15.93 -4.21 -3.43
N PRO A 32 15.96 -5.54 -3.63
CA PRO A 32 15.35 -6.48 -2.71
C PRO A 32 16.06 -6.37 -1.36
N THR A 33 15.41 -5.72 -0.40
CA THR A 33 15.86 -5.79 0.99
C THR A 33 15.54 -7.22 1.43
N GLY A 34 16.56 -7.99 1.83
CA GLY A 34 16.47 -9.44 1.99
C GLY A 34 15.23 -9.95 2.73
N PRO A 35 14.85 -11.22 2.52
CA PRO A 35 13.57 -11.75 2.98
C PRO A 35 13.40 -11.51 4.49
N PRO A 36 12.28 -10.91 4.93
CA PRO A 36 12.06 -10.67 6.35
C PRO A 36 12.02 -12.02 7.08
N ARG A 37 12.82 -12.16 8.15
CA ARG A 37 12.81 -13.37 8.97
C ARG A 37 11.37 -13.64 9.44
N PRO A 38 10.83 -14.86 9.21
CA PRO A 38 9.49 -15.17 9.66
C PRO A 38 9.44 -15.09 11.19
N PRO A 39 8.42 -14.44 11.77
CA PRO A 39 8.25 -14.39 13.22
C PRO A 39 7.98 -15.80 13.74
N GLU A 40 8.60 -16.14 14.87
CA GLU A 40 8.34 -17.38 15.60
C GLU A 40 6.83 -17.52 15.88
N PRO A 41 6.21 -18.67 15.53
CA PRO A 41 4.79 -18.85 15.72
C PRO A 41 4.45 -18.99 17.21
N SER A 42 3.51 -18.16 17.69
CA SER A 42 2.92 -18.35 19.01
C SER A 42 2.05 -19.62 19.05
N SER A 43 1.81 -20.16 20.25
CA SER A 43 0.90 -21.31 20.42
C SER A 43 -0.50 -21.03 19.85
N SER A 44 -1.05 -19.82 20.09
CA SER A 44 -2.32 -19.39 19.50
C SER A 44 -2.28 -19.34 17.98
N ARG A 45 -1.16 -18.87 17.39
CA ARG A 45 -0.99 -18.87 15.93
C ARG A 45 -0.96 -20.30 15.39
N ARG A 46 -0.22 -21.23 16.04
CA ARG A 46 -0.16 -22.63 15.60
C ARG A 46 -1.54 -23.28 15.60
N LYS A 47 -2.35 -23.02 16.64
CA LYS A 47 -3.74 -23.50 16.70
C LYS A 47 -4.59 -22.94 15.57
N LEU A 48 -4.52 -21.64 15.33
CA LEU A 48 -5.24 -20.99 14.24
C LEU A 48 -4.81 -21.54 12.87
N GLU A 49 -3.51 -21.72 12.67
CA GLU A 49 -2.94 -22.26 11.44
C GLU A 49 -3.38 -23.71 11.21
N GLN A 50 -3.41 -24.53 12.26
CA GLN A 50 -3.91 -25.90 12.21
C GLN A 50 -5.40 -25.92 11.85
N VAL A 51 -6.22 -25.11 12.50
CA VAL A 51 -7.67 -25.05 12.24
C VAL A 51 -7.94 -24.56 10.81
N LEU A 52 -7.25 -23.51 10.35
CA LEU A 52 -7.40 -22.97 8.99
C LEU A 52 -6.67 -23.81 7.92
N SER A 53 -5.94 -24.86 8.29
CA SER A 53 -5.31 -25.77 7.33
C SER A 53 -6.27 -26.80 6.77
N ALA A 54 -7.38 -27.10 7.47
CA ALA A 54 -8.39 -28.02 6.99
C ALA A 54 -9.13 -27.42 5.77
N PRO A 55 -9.47 -28.26 4.76
CA PRO A 55 -10.15 -27.80 3.55
C PRO A 55 -11.52 -27.18 3.83
N ASP A 56 -12.24 -27.70 4.83
CA ASP A 56 -13.59 -27.24 5.20
C ASP A 56 -13.58 -26.08 6.21
N ALA A 57 -12.41 -25.58 6.61
CA ALA A 57 -12.28 -24.58 7.66
C ALA A 57 -12.95 -23.24 7.32
N LEU A 58 -13.11 -22.94 6.03
CA LEU A 58 -13.69 -21.68 5.56
C LEU A 58 -15.22 -21.65 5.75
N THR A 59 -15.88 -22.80 5.60
CA THR A 59 -17.34 -22.95 5.68
C THR A 59 -17.82 -23.52 7.01
N ASN A 60 -16.93 -24.12 7.80
CA ASN A 60 -17.28 -24.68 9.11
C ASN A 60 -17.61 -23.58 10.14
N ASP A 61 -18.79 -23.66 10.73
CA ASP A 61 -19.28 -22.67 11.70
C ASP A 61 -18.64 -22.78 13.09
N ASP A 62 -18.32 -23.99 13.55
CA ASP A 62 -17.65 -24.19 14.84
C ASP A 62 -16.26 -23.53 14.86
N VAL A 63 -15.54 -23.63 13.74
CA VAL A 63 -14.25 -22.97 13.53
C VAL A 63 -14.39 -21.46 13.59
N TRP A 64 -15.44 -20.94 12.95
CA TRP A 64 -15.71 -19.52 12.86
C TRP A 64 -16.00 -18.89 14.22
N PHE A 65 -17.04 -19.39 14.91
CA PHE A 65 -17.45 -18.88 16.22
C PHE A 65 -16.39 -19.14 17.30
N GLY A 66 -15.63 -20.23 17.18
CA GLY A 66 -14.59 -20.58 18.13
C GLY A 66 -13.38 -19.64 18.11
N SER A 67 -12.93 -19.22 16.93
CA SER A 67 -11.63 -18.54 16.80
C SER A 67 -11.55 -17.44 15.75
N VAL A 68 -12.15 -17.64 14.56
CA VAL A 68 -11.95 -16.75 13.42
C VAL A 68 -12.71 -15.44 13.57
N GLU A 69 -13.95 -15.49 14.08
CA GLU A 69 -14.82 -14.32 14.22
C GLU A 69 -14.18 -13.21 15.06
N LYS A 70 -13.54 -13.58 16.17
CA LYS A 70 -12.86 -12.62 17.08
C LYS A 70 -11.69 -11.92 16.38
N ILE A 71 -10.95 -12.67 15.56
CA ILE A 71 -9.80 -12.13 14.83
C ILE A 71 -10.30 -11.21 13.71
N TRP A 72 -11.34 -11.63 12.98
CA TRP A 72 -12.00 -10.81 11.97
C TRP A 72 -12.50 -9.49 12.54
N LYS A 73 -13.27 -9.51 13.64
CA LYS A 73 -13.76 -8.30 14.32
C LYS A 73 -12.61 -7.38 14.74
N GLY A 74 -11.53 -7.95 15.29
CA GLY A 74 -10.34 -7.18 15.65
C GLY A 74 -9.64 -6.54 14.45
N LEU A 75 -9.55 -7.25 13.32
CA LEU A 75 -8.99 -6.72 12.07
C LEU A 75 -9.89 -5.63 11.46
N GLY A 76 -11.19 -5.87 11.37
CA GLY A 76 -12.17 -4.92 10.81
C GLY A 76 -12.29 -3.64 11.61
N ALA A 77 -12.10 -3.69 12.94
CA ALA A 77 -12.08 -2.51 13.80
C ALA A 77 -10.77 -1.71 13.74
N GLY A 78 -9.81 -2.09 12.88
CA GLY A 78 -8.49 -1.44 12.81
C GLY A 78 -7.56 -1.79 13.99
N GLY A 79 -7.86 -2.87 14.71
CA GLY A 79 -7.06 -3.32 15.84
C GLY A 79 -5.65 -3.73 15.42
N ARG A 80 -4.63 -3.23 16.14
CA ARG A 80 -3.24 -3.65 15.92
C ARG A 80 -3.03 -5.07 16.44
N LEU A 81 -2.55 -5.95 15.57
CA LEU A 81 -2.15 -7.30 15.96
C LEU A 81 -0.94 -7.25 16.92
N LYS A 82 -1.08 -7.88 18.10
CA LYS A 82 0.04 -8.03 19.06
C LYS A 82 1.22 -8.82 18.48
N ARG A 83 0.93 -9.73 17.55
CA ARG A 83 1.92 -10.56 16.84
C ARG A 83 1.61 -10.53 15.35
N ARG A 84 2.65 -10.41 14.53
CA ARG A 84 2.53 -10.46 13.07
C ARG A 84 1.92 -11.79 12.64
N LEU A 85 0.93 -11.74 11.75
CA LEU A 85 0.29 -12.92 11.17
C LEU A 85 0.77 -13.10 9.73
N PRO A 86 1.04 -14.35 9.28
CA PRO A 86 1.32 -14.62 7.87
C PRO A 86 0.18 -14.16 6.97
N MET A 87 0.51 -13.53 5.84
CA MET A 87 -0.48 -13.00 4.90
C MET A 87 -1.46 -14.08 4.42
N ARG A 88 -0.98 -15.31 4.20
CA ARG A 88 -1.83 -16.45 3.81
C ARG A 88 -2.97 -16.72 4.79
N LEU A 89 -2.75 -16.55 6.10
CA LEU A 89 -3.80 -16.74 7.10
C LEU A 89 -4.77 -15.57 7.11
N VAL A 90 -4.27 -14.34 6.95
CA VAL A 90 -5.11 -13.13 6.85
C VAL A 90 -6.09 -13.26 5.69
N ILE A 91 -5.60 -13.67 4.52
CA ILE A 91 -6.43 -13.88 3.32
C ILE A 91 -7.54 -14.91 3.59
N LYS A 92 -7.22 -16.04 4.23
CA LYS A 92 -8.22 -17.06 4.59
C LYS A 92 -9.30 -16.52 5.54
N ILE A 93 -8.91 -15.72 6.55
CA ILE A 93 -9.84 -15.10 7.50
C ILE A 93 -10.79 -14.15 6.76
N ILE A 94 -10.26 -13.28 5.91
CA ILE A 94 -11.06 -12.33 5.11
C ILE A 94 -12.02 -13.10 4.19
N HIS A 95 -11.53 -14.10 3.48
CA HIS A 95 -12.35 -14.91 2.58
C HIS A 95 -13.50 -15.61 3.34
N SER A 96 -13.23 -16.18 4.52
CA SER A 96 -14.27 -16.80 5.34
C SER A 96 -15.31 -15.81 5.87
N ALA A 97 -14.96 -14.53 6.02
CA ALA A 97 -15.89 -13.46 6.38
C ALA A 97 -16.78 -13.10 5.18
N TRP A 98 -16.19 -12.89 4.01
CA TRP A 98 -16.94 -12.55 2.79
C TRP A 98 -17.95 -13.62 2.38
N LEU A 99 -17.61 -14.90 2.54
CA LEU A 99 -18.53 -16.01 2.27
C LEU A 99 -19.75 -15.97 3.22
N ARG A 100 -19.58 -15.51 4.45
CA ARG A 100 -20.66 -15.44 5.45
C ARG A 100 -21.51 -14.20 5.30
N ASP A 101 -20.87 -13.06 5.04
CA ASP A 101 -21.53 -11.79 4.77
C ASP A 101 -22.23 -11.78 3.40
N GLN A 102 -22.17 -12.89 2.64
CA GLN A 102 -22.66 -13.02 1.27
C GLN A 102 -22.12 -11.91 0.35
N THR A 103 -20.99 -11.32 0.72
CA THR A 103 -20.31 -10.27 -0.05
C THR A 103 -19.60 -10.87 -1.25
N TRP A 104 -19.16 -12.13 -1.14
CA TRP A 104 -18.64 -12.91 -2.26
C TRP A 104 -19.56 -14.11 -2.55
N PRO A 105 -20.12 -14.26 -3.76
CA PRO A 105 -20.97 -15.39 -4.07
C PRO A 105 -20.18 -16.70 -4.02
N ALA A 106 -20.72 -17.71 -3.33
CA ALA A 106 -20.10 -19.03 -3.30
C ALA A 106 -20.02 -19.62 -4.73
N GLY A 107 -18.80 -19.97 -5.16
CA GLY A 107 -18.55 -20.53 -6.50
C GLY A 107 -18.37 -19.49 -7.61
N ALA A 108 -18.44 -18.18 -7.32
CA ALA A 108 -18.08 -17.15 -8.29
C ALA A 108 -16.55 -17.11 -8.45
N MET A 109 -16.09 -17.49 -9.64
CA MET A 109 -14.72 -17.28 -10.07
C MET A 109 -14.54 -15.78 -10.35
N ALA A 110 -13.48 -15.18 -9.82
CA ALA A 110 -13.13 -13.83 -10.22
C ALA A 110 -12.90 -13.83 -11.74
N PRO A 111 -13.42 -12.84 -12.48
CA PRO A 111 -13.01 -12.64 -13.88
C PRO A 111 -11.49 -12.59 -13.96
N GLU A 112 -10.93 -13.07 -15.07
CA GLU A 112 -9.50 -12.89 -15.34
C GLU A 112 -9.15 -11.40 -15.22
N PRO A 113 -8.04 -11.05 -14.55
CA PRO A 113 -7.67 -9.65 -14.39
C PRO A 113 -7.33 -9.07 -15.77
N ASP A 114 -7.99 -7.96 -16.12
CA ASP A 114 -7.68 -7.18 -17.34
C ASP A 114 -6.24 -6.62 -17.33
N ASP A 115 -5.55 -6.71 -16.18
CA ASP A 115 -4.14 -6.34 -15.97
C ASP A 115 -3.15 -7.46 -16.35
N GLU A 116 -3.55 -8.46 -17.16
CA GLU A 116 -2.57 -9.21 -17.93
C GLU A 116 -1.85 -8.22 -18.86
N LEU A 117 -0.74 -7.66 -18.35
CA LEU A 117 0.29 -7.06 -19.16
C LEU A 117 0.72 -8.16 -20.14
N LEU A 118 0.10 -8.17 -21.32
CA LEU A 118 0.59 -8.85 -22.49
C LEU A 118 2.05 -8.42 -22.61
N LEU A 119 2.97 -9.22 -22.09
CA LEU A 119 4.39 -9.08 -22.33
C LEU A 119 4.49 -9.11 -23.86
N PRO A 120 4.70 -7.96 -24.53
CA PRO A 120 4.82 -8.01 -25.96
C PRO A 120 6.06 -8.85 -26.22
N ASP A 121 5.85 -9.94 -26.96
CA ASP A 121 6.87 -10.83 -27.50
C ASP A 121 8.14 -10.03 -27.78
N LEU A 122 9.18 -10.25 -26.96
CA LEU A 122 10.42 -9.48 -27.01
C LEU A 122 11.15 -9.80 -28.33
N PRO A 123 11.20 -8.90 -29.32
CA PRO A 123 12.18 -9.06 -30.38
C PRO A 123 13.59 -8.89 -29.79
N PRO A 124 14.61 -9.57 -30.34
CA PRO A 124 15.99 -9.40 -29.89
C PRO A 124 16.42 -7.94 -30.07
N ALA A 125 16.82 -7.27 -28.98
CA ALA A 125 17.46 -5.95 -29.02
C ALA A 125 18.74 -5.99 -29.91
N PRO A 126 19.27 -4.88 -30.48
CA PRO A 126 19.03 -3.44 -30.23
C PRO A 126 18.86 -2.60 -31.54
N ILE A 127 18.57 -1.29 -31.51
CA ILE A 127 19.55 -0.19 -31.70
C ILE A 127 18.84 1.15 -31.36
N ILE A 128 19.55 1.98 -30.63
CA ILE A 128 19.21 3.34 -30.20
C ILE A 128 19.00 4.26 -31.42
N GLN A 129 17.88 4.98 -31.49
CA GLN A 129 17.78 6.22 -32.27
C GLN A 129 17.14 7.35 -31.43
N PRO A 130 17.71 8.56 -31.44
CA PRO A 130 17.22 9.70 -30.68
C PRO A 130 16.18 10.54 -31.42
N ALA A 131 15.36 11.21 -30.62
CA ALA A 131 14.64 12.47 -30.87
C ALA A 131 13.44 12.47 -31.84
N SER A 132 12.26 12.81 -31.31
CA SER A 132 11.76 14.19 -31.36
C SER A 132 10.51 14.35 -30.51
N ALA A 133 10.49 15.41 -29.70
CA ALA A 133 9.35 15.83 -28.91
C ALA A 133 8.17 16.23 -29.82
N THR A 134 6.95 15.86 -29.44
CA THR A 134 5.78 16.68 -29.77
C THR A 134 4.95 16.82 -28.51
N SER A 135 5.18 17.96 -27.88
CA SER A 135 4.30 18.63 -26.93
C SER A 135 2.84 18.57 -27.38
N SER A 136 1.94 18.16 -26.48
CA SER A 136 0.59 18.73 -26.36
C SER A 136 -0.06 18.36 -25.03
N GLY A 137 0.03 19.29 -24.07
CA GLY A 137 -1.05 19.71 -23.18
C GLY A 137 -1.76 18.65 -22.33
N ILE A 138 -1.13 18.20 -21.23
CA ILE A 138 -1.90 17.81 -20.05
C ILE A 138 -2.06 19.05 -19.19
N SER A 139 -3.21 19.69 -19.33
CA SER A 139 -3.69 20.77 -18.46
C SER A 139 -4.17 20.14 -17.17
N THR A 140 -3.34 20.17 -16.12
CA THR A 140 -3.77 19.89 -14.75
C THR A 140 -4.50 21.11 -14.18
N PRO A 141 -5.81 21.02 -13.84
CA PRO A 141 -6.52 22.11 -13.19
C PRO A 141 -6.30 22.04 -11.67
N TRP A 142 -5.18 22.55 -11.19
CA TRP A 142 -5.03 22.89 -9.77
C TRP A 142 -4.56 24.33 -9.64
N THR A 143 -5.46 25.26 -9.95
CA THR A 143 -5.41 26.66 -9.53
C THR A 143 -6.81 27.02 -9.06
N LEU A 144 -7.01 27.08 -7.75
CA LEU A 144 -6.87 28.29 -6.93
C LEU A 144 -8.27 28.87 -6.68
N VAL A 145 -8.86 28.54 -5.54
CA VAL A 145 -9.78 29.47 -4.87
C VAL A 145 -9.23 29.70 -3.47
N GLY A 146 -8.58 30.85 -3.31
CA GLY A 146 -8.39 31.47 -2.01
C GLY A 146 -9.71 32.09 -1.57
N GLY A 147 -9.94 32.11 -0.27
CA GLY A 147 -11.08 32.78 0.35
C GLY A 147 -10.93 32.80 1.87
N PRO A 148 -10.60 33.95 2.47
CA PRO A 148 -10.28 34.10 3.89
C PRO A 148 -11.53 34.31 4.77
N GLU A 149 -11.29 34.21 6.09
CA GLU A 149 -11.98 34.88 7.20
C GLU A 149 -13.52 34.87 7.26
N GLY A 150 -14.01 34.21 8.30
CA GLY A 150 -15.39 34.32 8.77
C GLY A 150 -15.57 33.61 10.11
N ARG A 151 -14.81 34.03 11.14
CA ARG A 151 -15.04 33.58 12.51
C ARG A 151 -16.06 34.53 13.12
N GLY A 152 -17.34 34.19 12.95
CA GLY A 152 -18.45 34.89 13.59
C GLY A 152 -18.38 34.72 15.10
N ASP A 153 -18.29 35.85 15.79
CA ASP A 153 -18.93 36.10 17.07
C ASP A 153 -20.44 35.90 16.91
N GLU A 154 -21.01 34.98 17.68
CA GLU A 154 -22.42 35.02 18.09
C GLU A 154 -22.45 34.66 19.58
N ASP A 155 -22.50 35.71 20.39
CA ASP A 155 -23.22 35.76 21.66
C ASP A 155 -24.63 35.20 21.47
N GLU A 156 -25.09 34.29 22.34
CA GLU A 156 -26.49 34.24 22.75
C GLU A 156 -26.67 33.50 24.09
N ASP A 157 -26.94 34.30 25.10
CA ASP A 157 -27.98 34.17 26.13
C ASP A 157 -28.12 32.90 26.99
N GLU A 158 -27.58 33.06 28.19
CA GLU A 158 -28.25 32.92 29.48
C GLU A 158 -29.80 32.87 29.47
N ARG A 159 -30.37 31.79 30.04
CA ARG A 159 -31.61 31.63 30.86
C ARG A 159 -32.09 30.17 30.66
N GLY A 160 -32.15 29.29 31.65
CA GLY A 160 -32.67 29.44 33.00
C GLY A 160 -33.94 28.59 33.12
N ALA A 161 -33.90 27.48 33.87
CA ALA A 161 -35.05 26.87 34.53
C ALA A 161 -34.57 25.70 35.42
N SER A 162 -34.42 26.00 36.72
CA SER A 162 -34.59 25.05 37.82
C SER A 162 -35.83 25.46 38.59
#